data_AF-A0A371YWR6-F1
#
_entry.id   AF-A0A371YWR6-F1
#
_cell.length_a   1.000
_cell.length_b   1.000
_cell.length_c   1.000
_cell.angle_alpha   90.00
_cell.angle_beta   90.00
_cell.angle_gamma   90.00
#
_symmetry.space_group_name_H-M   'P 1'
#
loop_
_entity.id
_entity.type
_entity.pdbx_description
1 polymer ?
#
loop_
_entity_poly.entity_id
_entity_poly.type
_entity_poly.pdbx_seq_one_letter_code
_entity_poly.pdbx_strand_id
1 'polypeptide(L)'
;MMPGDAGLNLSDLKVRVIAPTLTLIGMGGRAAVNLLAGTALAESGCRRLVQDGGGPALGLWQMEPFTHDDIWKTFLPGSQMGSLVGRLLSTRGN
;
A
#
# COMPACT_ATOMS: atom_id res chain seq x y z
N MET A 1 -8.95 22.36 -12.42
CA MET A 1 -9.44 21.06 -11.91
C MET A 1 -10.85 20.87 -12.45
N MET A 2 -11.08 19.86 -13.29
CA MET A 2 -12.43 19.57 -13.77
C MET A 2 -13.22 18.85 -12.65
N PRO A 3 -14.51 19.17 -12.43
CA PRO A 3 -15.34 18.46 -11.48
C PRO A 3 -15.54 17.01 -11.96
N GLY A 4 -14.95 16.05 -11.25
CA GLY A 4 -14.93 14.62 -11.61
C GLY A 4 -13.67 13.86 -11.18
N ASP A 5 -12.60 14.58 -10.83
CA ASP A 5 -11.28 13.99 -10.53
C ASP A 5 -10.95 13.88 -9.04
N ALA A 6 -11.95 13.75 -8.17
CA ALA A 6 -11.72 13.63 -6.72
C ALA A 6 -11.19 12.23 -6.37
N GLY A 7 -10.01 12.16 -5.74
CA GLY A 7 -9.45 10.94 -5.17
C GLY A 7 -10.08 10.57 -3.82
N LEU A 8 -9.57 9.48 -3.22
CA LEU A 8 -9.92 9.11 -1.85
C LEU A 8 -9.53 10.23 -0.89
N ASN A 9 -10.40 10.51 0.08
CA ASN A 9 -10.08 11.44 1.15
C ASN A 9 -8.86 10.92 1.93
N LEU A 10 -7.83 11.77 2.09
CA LEU A 10 -6.57 11.37 2.70
C LEU A 10 -6.73 10.89 4.15
N SER A 11 -7.63 11.52 4.93
CA SER A 11 -7.90 11.12 6.31
C SER A 11 -8.58 9.76 6.36
N ASP A 12 -9.53 9.50 5.46
CA ASP A 12 -10.15 8.17 5.34
C ASP A 12 -9.13 7.12 4.91
N LEU A 13 -8.28 7.40 3.92
CA LEU A 13 -7.22 6.48 3.50
C LEU A 13 -6.30 6.12 4.67
N LYS A 14 -5.91 7.11 5.47
CA LYS A 14 -5.07 6.90 6.66
C LYS A 14 -5.76 6.05 7.73
N VAL A 15 -7.00 6.38 8.09
CA VAL A 15 -7.71 5.76 9.22
C VAL A 15 -8.30 4.41 8.86
N ARG A 16 -8.80 4.24 7.63
CA ARG A 16 -9.57 3.05 7.22
C ARG A 16 -8.73 2.01 6.48
N VAL A 17 -7.58 2.38 5.91
CA VAL A 17 -6.76 1.47 5.11
C VAL A 17 -5.35 1.36 5.67
N ILE A 18 -4.61 2.47 5.77
CA ILE A 18 -3.18 2.43 6.10
C ILE A 18 -2.95 2.03 7.55
N ALA A 19 -3.54 2.74 8.51
CA ALA A 19 -3.36 2.47 9.94
C ALA A 19 -3.79 1.05 10.36
N PRO A 20 -4.97 0.53 9.97
CA PRO A 20 -5.35 -0.84 10.35
C PRO A 20 -4.44 -1.88 9.69
N THR A 21 -4.05 -1.71 8.43
CA THR A 21 -3.12 -2.63 7.74
C THR A 21 -1.76 -2.67 8.43
N LEU A 22 -1.18 -1.51 8.76
CA LEU A 22 0.10 -1.43 9.46
C LEU A 22 0.02 -2.02 10.87
N THR A 23 -1.09 -1.79 11.58
CA THR A 23 -1.33 -2.37 12.91
C THR A 23 -1.39 -3.89 12.84
N LEU A 24 -2.11 -4.42 11.85
CA LEU A 24 -2.24 -5.86 11.63
C LEU A 24 -0.88 -6.53 11.43
N ILE A 25 -0.03 -5.98 10.57
CA ILE A 25 1.32 -6.55 10.32
C ILE A 25 2.35 -6.19 11.39
N GLY A 26 1.97 -5.46 12.45
CA GLY A 26 2.87 -5.09 13.54
C GLY A 26 3.86 -3.96 13.22
N MET A 27 3.60 -3.18 12.15
CA MET A 27 4.43 -2.06 11.68
C MET A 27 3.72 -0.71 11.85
N GLY A 28 2.88 -0.59 12.88
CA GLY A 28 2.12 0.62 13.17
C GLY A 28 2.98 1.84 13.53
N GLY A 29 2.31 2.98 13.71
CA GLY A 29 2.95 4.22 14.15
C GLY A 29 2.71 5.38 13.20
N ARG A 30 2.73 6.60 13.75
CA ARG A 30 2.40 7.84 13.00
C ARG A 30 3.33 8.06 11.81
N ALA A 31 4.62 7.74 11.96
CA ALA A 31 5.60 7.90 10.89
C ALA A 31 5.30 6.97 9.70
N ALA A 32 5.08 5.68 9.95
CA ALA A 32 4.75 4.70 8.91
C ALA A 32 3.43 5.03 8.19
N VAL A 33 2.41 5.47 8.94
CA VAL A 33 1.13 5.90 8.37
C VAL A 33 1.31 7.12 7.44
N ASN A 34 2.08 8.11 7.88
CA ASN A 34 2.34 9.31 7.07
C ASN A 34 3.23 9.01 5.86
N LEU A 35 4.19 8.08 5.98
CA LEU A 35 5.03 7.65 4.87
C LEU A 35 4.18 7.04 3.76
N LEU A 36 3.36 6.04 4.08
CA LEU A 36 2.47 5.38 3.12
C LEU A 36 1.46 6.37 2.52
N ALA A 37 0.90 7.27 3.33
CA ALA A 37 -0.02 8.30 2.82
C ALA A 37 0.67 9.28 1.87
N GLY A 38 1.89 9.71 2.20
CA GLY A 38 2.71 10.59 1.37
C GLY A 38 3.09 9.94 0.04
N THR A 39 3.49 8.67 0.06
CA THR A 39 3.76 7.91 -1.17
C THR A 39 2.51 7.82 -2.05
N ALA A 40 1.34 7.48 -1.49
CA ALA A 40 0.11 7.41 -2.28
C ALA A 40 -0.28 8.76 -2.93
N LEU A 41 -0.01 9.88 -2.25
CA LEU A 41 -0.21 11.21 -2.82
C LEU A 41 0.75 11.50 -3.97
N ALA A 42 2.03 11.18 -3.78
CA ALA A 42 3.06 11.42 -4.78
C ALA A 42 2.86 10.57 -6.04
N GLU A 43 2.48 9.31 -5.86
CA GLU A 43 2.37 8.33 -6.95
C GLU A 43 1.05 8.45 -7.74
N SER A 44 -0.08 8.66 -7.06
CA SER A 44 -1.40 8.56 -7.70
C SER A 44 -2.36 9.70 -7.37
N GLY A 45 -1.93 10.67 -6.55
CA GLY A 45 -2.83 11.68 -5.98
C GLY A 45 -3.95 11.07 -5.12
N CYS A 46 -3.72 9.87 -4.57
CA CYS A 46 -4.74 9.04 -3.91
C CYS A 46 -5.97 8.73 -4.79
N ARG A 47 -5.80 8.62 -6.11
CA ARG A 47 -6.91 8.45 -7.06
C ARG A 47 -6.69 7.34 -8.08
N ARG A 48 -5.52 7.32 -8.71
CA ARG A 48 -5.26 6.42 -9.84
C ARG A 48 -4.94 5.01 -9.35
N LEU A 49 -5.63 4.03 -9.93
CA LEU A 49 -5.35 2.60 -9.70
C LEU A 49 -4.55 1.97 -10.83
N VAL A 50 -4.46 2.65 -11.97
CA VAL A 50 -3.66 2.26 -13.13
C VAL A 50 -2.90 3.49 -13.59
N GLN A 51 -1.62 3.27 -13.90
CA GLN A 51 -0.68 4.31 -14.32
C GLN A 51 -1.15 5.07 -15.56
N ASP A 52 -0.94 6.37 -15.56
CA ASP A 52 -1.09 7.23 -16.73
C ASP A 52 -0.02 6.89 -17.77
N GLY A 53 -0.42 6.83 -19.05
CA GLY A 53 0.50 6.45 -20.12
C GLY A 53 0.66 4.95 -20.34
N GLY A 54 -0.13 4.11 -19.66
CA GLY A 54 -0.24 2.68 -19.96
C GLY A 54 0.88 1.80 -19.38
N GLY A 55 1.67 2.34 -18.45
CA GLY A 55 2.65 1.56 -17.71
C GLY A 55 2.00 0.55 -16.74
N PRO A 56 2.76 -0.44 -16.25
CA PRO A 56 2.20 -1.60 -15.56
C PRO A 56 1.88 -1.34 -14.09
N ALA A 57 2.22 -0.17 -13.54
CA ALA A 57 2.09 0.12 -12.12
C ALA A 57 0.62 0.18 -11.65
N LEU A 58 0.36 -0.41 -10.49
CA LEU A 58 -1.00 -0.64 -9.97
C LEU A 58 -1.24 -0.04 -8.58
N GLY A 59 -2.51 0.29 -8.34
CA GLY A 59 -3.01 0.75 -7.04
C GLY A 59 -2.53 2.15 -6.66
N LEU A 60 -2.88 2.58 -5.45
CA LEU A 60 -2.61 3.96 -4.99
C LEU A 60 -1.11 4.26 -4.84
N TRP A 61 -0.29 3.23 -4.65
CA TRP A 61 1.16 3.33 -4.50
C TRP A 61 1.92 3.05 -5.79
N GLN A 62 1.22 2.82 -6.91
CA GLN A 62 1.81 2.57 -8.23
C GLN A 62 2.96 1.54 -8.17
N MET A 63 2.71 0.41 -7.52
CA MET A 63 3.70 -0.67 -7.44
C MET A 63 3.75 -1.41 -8.79
N GLU A 64 4.94 -1.58 -9.34
CA GLU A 64 5.13 -2.42 -10.53
C GLU A 64 4.95 -3.92 -10.20
N PRO A 65 4.25 -4.70 -11.04
CA PRO A 65 4.02 -6.12 -10.81
C PRO A 65 5.30 -6.94 -10.63
N PHE A 66 6.36 -6.61 -11.38
CA PHE A 66 7.65 -7.28 -11.24
C PHE A 66 8.26 -7.07 -9.85
N THR A 67 8.27 -5.82 -9.36
CA THR A 67 8.76 -5.48 -8.02
C THR A 67 7.90 -6.11 -6.93
N HIS A 68 6.57 -6.09 -7.09
CA HIS A 68 5.65 -6.79 -6.18
C HIS A 68 6.02 -8.27 -6.06
N ASP A 69 6.17 -8.97 -7.18
CA ASP A 69 6.46 -10.40 -7.19
C ASP A 69 7.85 -10.71 -6.65
N ASP A 70 8.84 -9.85 -6.89
CA ASP A 70 10.17 -9.99 -6.33
C ASP A 70 10.16 -9.89 -4.80
N ILE A 71 9.40 -8.93 -4.22
CA ILE A 71 9.24 -8.81 -2.76
C ILE A 71 8.75 -10.12 -2.14
N TRP A 72 7.79 -10.80 -2.78
CA TRP A 72 7.30 -12.11 -2.32
C TRP A 72 8.33 -13.23 -2.43
N LYS A 73 9.18 -13.19 -3.47
CA LYS A 73 10.17 -14.23 -3.76
C LYS A 73 11.46 -14.07 -2.96
N THR A 74 11.88 -12.83 -2.68
CA THR A 74 13.25 -12.52 -2.22
C THR A 74 13.27 -11.81 -0.87
N PHE A 75 12.33 -10.91 -0.60
CA PHE A 75 12.33 -10.09 0.63
C PHE A 75 11.55 -10.74 1.78
N LEU A 76 10.28 -11.08 1.54
CA LEU A 76 9.38 -11.63 2.56
C LEU A 76 9.81 -13.00 3.13
N PRO A 77 10.48 -13.90 2.38
CA PRO A 77 10.99 -15.16 2.95
C PRO A 77 12.13 -14.98 3.96
N GLY A 78 12.71 -13.77 4.08
CA GLY A 78 13.78 -13.49 5.03
C GLY A 78 13.34 -13.74 6.49
N SER A 79 14.22 -14.29 7.31
CA SER A 79 13.92 -14.69 8.70
C SER A 79 13.39 -13.55 9.58
N GLN A 80 13.82 -12.32 9.32
CA GLN A 80 13.34 -11.12 10.01
C GLN A 80 11.87 -10.81 9.74
N MET A 81 11.34 -11.24 8.59
CA MET A 81 9.97 -10.94 8.14
C MET A 81 8.96 -12.03 8.52
N GLY A 82 9.37 -13.13 9.17
CA GLY A 82 8.50 -14.26 9.48
C GLY A 82 7.24 -13.90 10.28
N SER A 83 7.35 -12.96 11.24
CA SER A 83 6.17 -12.48 11.99
C SER A 83 5.20 -11.72 11.09
N LEU A 84 5.70 -10.86 10.21
CA LEU A 84 4.87 -10.12 9.26
C LEU A 84 4.15 -11.09 8.31
N VAL A 85 4.87 -12.06 7.73
CA VAL A 85 4.29 -13.04 6.81
C VAL A 85 3.22 -13.88 7.50
N GLY A 86 3.47 -14.34 8.73
CA GLY A 86 2.48 -15.09 9.50
C GLY A 86 1.19 -14.30 9.71
N ARG A 87 1.28 -13.01 10.05
CA ARG A 87 0.10 -12.15 10.22
C ARG A 87 -0.62 -11.87 8.90
N LEU A 88 0.11 -11.63 7.82
CA LEU A 88 -0.47 -11.41 6.49
C LEU A 88 -1.22 -12.64 5.97
N LEU A 89 -0.69 -13.85 6.20
CA LEU A 89 -1.37 -15.08 5.79
C LEU A 89 -2.60 -15.39 6.64
N SER A 90 -2.64 -14.94 7.91
CA SER A 90 -3.81 -15.12 8.77
C SER A 90 -5.07 -14.42 8.26
N THR A 91 -4.94 -13.41 7.41
CA THR A 91 -6.10 -12.71 6.82
C THR A 91 -6.71 -13.42 5.62
N ARG A 92 -6.03 -14.43 5.05
CA ARG A 92 -6.53 -15.20 3.89
C ARG A 92 -7.52 -16.30 4.27
N GLY A 93 -7.67 -16.60 5.57
CA GLY A 93 -8.54 -17.66 6.09
C GLY A 93 -9.92 -17.21 6.58
N ASN A 94 -10.28 -15.93 6.39
CA ASN A 94 -11.60 -15.35 6.67
C ASN A 94 -12.29 -14.94 5.38
#